data_AF-A0A3B8VX94-F1
#
_entry.id   AF-A0A3B8VX94-F1
#
_cell.length_a   1.000
_cell.length_b   1.000
_cell.length_c   1.000
_cell.angle_alpha   90.00
_cell.angle_beta   90.00
_cell.angle_gamma   90.00
#
_symmetry.space_group_name_H-M   'P 1'
#
loop_
_entity.id
_entity.type
_entity.pdbx_description
1 polymer ?
#
loop_
_entity_poly.entity_id
_entity_poly.type
_entity_poly.pdbx_seq_one_letter_code
_entity_poly.pdbx_strand_id
1 'polypeptide(L)' 'MKYMVISDIHGSRTAVEKALMHFDNLKCDFLIVLGDILYHGPRNPLP' A
#
# COMPACT_ATOMS: atom_id res chain seq x y z
N MET A 1 -1.60 -20.72 0.26
CA MET A 1 -0.82 -19.48 0.39
C MET A 1 -1.19 -18.53 -0.72
N LYS A 2 -1.72 -17.36 -0.37
CA LYS A 2 -2.17 -16.31 -1.26
C LYS A 2 -1.41 -15.03 -0.94
N TYR A 3 -0.71 -14.51 -1.94
CA TYR A 3 0.07 -13.29 -1.84
C TYR A 3 -0.69 -12.17 -2.56
N MET A 4 -0.76 -11.01 -1.91
CA MET A 4 -1.14 -9.77 -2.56
C MET A 4 0.11 -8.93 -2.73
N VAL A 5 0.36 -8.45 -3.95
CA VAL A 5 1.49 -7.57 -4.25
C VAL A 5 0.94 -6.22 -4.63
N ILE A 6 1.46 -5.16 -4.00
CA ILE A 6 1.17 -3.77 -4.35
C ILE A 6 2.48 -3.05 -4.66
N SER A 7 2.46 -2.16 -5.64
CA SER A 7 3.63 -1.40 -6.08
C SER A 7 3.95 -0.26 -5.11
N ASP A 8 3.54 0.93 -5.48
CA ASP A 8 3.78 2.24 -4.90
C ASP A 8 2.53 2.73 -4.16
N ILE A 9 2.73 3.39 -3.02
CA ILE A 9 1.64 3.96 -2.20
C ILE A 9 1.69 5.48 -2.23
N HIS A 10 2.89 6.06 -2.26
CA HIS A 10 3.15 7.50 -2.27
C HIS A 10 2.40 8.26 -1.17
N GLY A 11 2.26 7.66 0.02
CA GLY A 11 1.54 8.26 1.16
C GLY A 11 0.03 8.32 1.00
N SER A 12 -0.56 7.68 -0.02
CA SER A 12 -2.00 7.69 -0.24
C SER A 12 -2.75 6.79 0.74
N ARG A 13 -3.32 7.39 1.79
CA ARG A 13 -4.15 6.68 2.78
C ARG A 13 -5.33 5.94 2.14
N THR A 14 -6.02 6.59 1.21
CA THR A 14 -7.20 6.01 0.55
C THR A 14 -6.85 4.78 -0.29
N ALA A 15 -5.68 4.77 -0.93
CA ALA A 15 -5.20 3.61 -1.67
C ALA A 15 -4.88 2.44 -0.74
N VAL A 16 -4.23 2.71 0.40
CA VAL A 16 -3.92 1.69 1.41
C VAL A 16 -5.18 1.08 2.00
N GLU A 17 -6.16 1.90 2.41
CA GLU A 17 -7.42 1.42 2.97
C GLU A 17 -8.15 0.48 1.98
N LYS A 18 -8.16 0.84 0.69
CA LYS A 18 -8.73 -0.01 -0.35
C LYS A 18 -7.94 -1.32 -0.54
N ALA A 19 -6.61 -1.25 -0.53
CA ALA A 19 -5.77 -2.44 -0.65
C ALA A 19 -5.98 -3.42 0.52
N LEU A 20 -6.07 -2.92 1.75
CA LEU A 20 -6.32 -3.73 2.95
C LEU A 20 -7.72 -4.38 2.92
N MET A 21 -8.75 -3.65 2.47
CA MET A 21 -10.07 -4.25 2.25
C MET A 21 -10.01 -5.42 1.25
N HIS A 22 -9.27 -5.28 0.14
CA HIS A 22 -9.09 -6.39 -0.80
C HIS A 22 -8.28 -7.54 -0.19
N PHE A 23 -7.25 -7.24 0.58
CA PHE A 23 -6.45 -8.25 1.30
C PHE A 23 -7.33 -9.12 2.20
N ASP A 24 -8.20 -8.50 3.00
CA ASP A 24 -9.11 -9.18 3.92
C ASP A 24 -10.21 -9.98 3.21
N ASN A 25 -10.81 -9.38 2.17
CA ASN A 25 -11.86 -10.01 1.36
C ASN A 25 -11.34 -11.22 0.58
N LEU A 26 -10.11 -11.13 0.07
CA LEU A 26 -9.47 -12.22 -0.66
C LEU A 26 -8.85 -13.26 0.27
N LYS A 27 -8.82 -13.05 1.60
CA LYS A 27 -8.16 -13.96 2.54
C LYS A 27 -6.72 -14.24 2.13
N CYS A 28 -5.98 -13.16 1.87
CA CYS A 28 -4.55 -13.25 1.57
C CYS A 28 -3.76 -13.59 2.85
N ASP A 29 -2.68 -14.33 2.70
CA ASP A 29 -1.79 -14.71 3.80
C ASP A 29 -0.66 -13.68 3.98
N PHE A 30 -0.21 -13.07 2.88
CA PHE A 30 0.92 -12.13 2.87
C PHE A 30 0.66 -10.95 1.95
N LEU A 31 0.97 -9.76 2.43
CA LEU A 31 0.98 -8.52 1.65
C LEU A 31 2.43 -8.13 1.39
N ILE A 32 2.81 -8.02 0.12
CA ILE A 32 4.14 -7.61 -0.33
C ILE A 32 4.00 -6.20 -0.92
N VAL A 33 4.77 -5.25 -0.38
CA VAL A 33 4.82 -3.86 -0.85
C VAL A 33 6.17 -3.62 -1.50
N LEU A 34 6.17 -3.18 -2.76
CA LEU A 34 7.40 -3.10 -3.56
C LEU A 34 8.23 -1.83 -3.33
N GLY A 35 7.67 -0.81 -2.66
CA GLY A 35 8.42 0.39 -2.30
C GLY A 35 7.55 1.64 -2.28
N ASP A 36 8.21 2.80 -2.29
CA ASP A 36 7.59 4.12 -2.38
C ASP A 36 6.36 4.29 -1.46
N ILE A 37 6.52 3.83 -0.22
CA ILE A 37 5.44 3.78 0.78
C ILE A 37 4.98 5.20 1.11
N LEU A 38 5.94 6.08 1.37
CA LEU A 38 5.73 7.50 1.61
C LEU A 38 6.41 8.29 0.49
N TYR A 39 5.70 9.28 -0.05
CA TYR A 39 6.32 10.23 -0.96
C TYR A 39 7.20 11.18 -0.14
N HIS A 40 8.51 11.06 -0.27
CA HIS A 40 9.47 12.03 0.24
C HIS A 40 10.08 12.74 -0.97
N GLY A 41 9.75 14.02 -1.10
CA GLY A 41 10.40 14.91 -2.05
C GLY A 41 10.22 16.35 -1.61
N PRO A 42 11.08 17.28 -2.04
CA PRO A 42 11.01 18.70 -1.66
C PRO A 42 9.68 19.39 -2.02
N ARG A 43 8.83 18.72 -2.81
CA ARG A 43 7.49 19.19 -3.22
C ARG A 43 6.34 18.57 -2.42
N ASN A 44 6.60 17.65 -1.49
CA ASN A 44 5.55 17.01 -0.68
C ASN A 44 6.06 16.79 0.76
N PRO A 45 5.90 17.79 1.65
CA PRO A 45 6.23 17.61 3.05
C PRO A 45 5.31 16.56 3.68
N LEU A 46 5.85 15.75 4.58
CA LEU A 46 5.03 14.85 5.39
C LEU A 46 4.10 15.70 6.30
N PRO A 47 2.85 15.27 6.52
CA PRO A 47 1.97 15.87 7.53
C PRO A 47 2.49 15.66 8.95
#